data_AF-A0A6P0W3G0-F1
#
_entry.id   AF-A0A6P0W3G0-F1
#
_cell.length_a   1.000
_cell.length_b   1.000
_cell.length_c   1.000
_cell.angle_alpha   90.00
_cell.angle_beta   90.00
_cell.angle_gamma   90.00
#
_symmetry.space_group_name_H-M   'P 1'
#
loop_
_entity.id
_entity.type
_entity.pdbx_description
1 polymer ?
#
loop_
_entity_poly.entity_id
_entity_poly.type
_entity_poly.pdbx_seq_one_letter_code
_entity_poly.pdbx_strand_id
1 'polypeptide(L)'
;MSDERVQQYAKLMKMASDKIAKLEVELDALKSKNKSEPIAIIGMSCRFPGGVDSPEAFWQLLNDGVDAITEVPLKRWNINNYYDPDPDAPGKICTRDSGFISEIDGFDAPFFGISPREAHSLDPQQRLLLEVSWEAIERANIVPDQLLNSLTGVFIGIGGSDYLNQLATCEIPKAYWGTGNAPSAA
;
A
#
# COMPACT_ATOMS: atom_id res chain seq x y z
N MET A 1 -22.60 32.26 -60.48
CA MET A 1 -23.34 31.77 -59.29
C MET A 1 -22.84 30.42 -58.75
N SER A 2 -22.27 29.51 -59.56
CA SER A 2 -21.67 28.26 -59.06
C SER A 2 -20.30 28.47 -58.40
N ASP A 3 -19.47 29.33 -58.97
CA ASP A 3 -18.07 29.52 -58.58
C ASP A 3 -17.90 30.16 -57.19
N GLU A 4 -18.69 31.18 -56.87
CA GLU A 4 -18.69 31.83 -55.54
C GLU A 4 -19.09 30.88 -54.41
N ARG A 5 -20.03 29.96 -54.68
CA ARG A 5 -20.45 28.96 -53.68
C ARG A 5 -19.33 27.96 -53.42
N VAL A 6 -18.63 27.53 -54.47
CA VAL A 6 -17.47 26.63 -54.35
C VAL A 6 -16.34 27.31 -53.58
N GLN A 7 -16.05 28.59 -53.86
CA GLN A 7 -15.06 29.35 -53.09
C GLN A 7 -15.46 29.55 -51.64
N GLN A 8 -16.75 29.81 -51.37
CA GLN A 8 -17.27 29.95 -50.01
C GLN A 8 -17.17 28.64 -49.21
N TYR A 9 -17.48 27.48 -49.83
CA TYR A 9 -17.33 26.18 -49.19
C TYR A 9 -15.86 25.82 -48.94
N ALA A 10 -14.97 26.10 -49.89
CA ALA A 10 -13.53 25.89 -49.71
C ALA A 10 -12.99 26.72 -48.53
N LYS A 11 -13.47 27.97 -48.39
CA LYS A 11 -13.11 28.85 -47.27
C LYS A 11 -13.61 28.31 -45.93
N LEU A 12 -14.85 27.83 -45.87
CA LEU A 12 -15.44 27.23 -44.67
C LEU A 12 -14.72 25.94 -44.26
N MET A 13 -14.40 25.06 -45.22
CA MET A 13 -13.66 23.83 -44.97
C MET A 13 -12.24 24.10 -44.45
N LYS A 14 -11.56 25.11 -45.01
CA LYS A 14 -10.25 25.54 -44.51
C LYS A 14 -10.34 26.05 -43.06
N MET A 15 -11.31 26.92 -42.77
CA MET A 15 -11.53 27.42 -41.41
C MET A 15 -11.87 26.29 -40.42
N ALA A 16 -12.66 25.30 -40.84
CA ALA A 16 -12.98 24.14 -40.01
C ALA A 16 -11.73 23.29 -39.72
N SER A 17 -10.92 23.01 -40.74
CA SER A 17 -9.65 22.28 -40.59
C SER A 17 -8.67 23.01 -39.67
N ASP A 18 -8.50 24.32 -39.86
CA ASP A 18 -7.61 25.14 -39.02
C ASP A 18 -8.09 25.15 -37.56
N LYS A 19 -9.41 25.14 -37.34
CA LYS A 19 -10.00 25.13 -36.00
C LYS A 19 -9.86 23.76 -35.33
N ILE A 20 -9.99 22.66 -36.08
CA ILE A 20 -9.73 21.30 -35.59
C ILE A 20 -8.27 21.17 -35.18
N ALA A 21 -7.32 21.55 -36.05
CA ALA A 21 -5.89 21.49 -35.74
C ALA A 21 -5.55 22.31 -34.50
N LYS A 22 -6.19 23.48 -34.32
CA LYS A 22 -5.99 24.32 -33.13
C LYS A 22 -6.54 23.66 -31.86
N LEU A 23 -7.71 23.02 -31.94
CA LEU A 23 -8.32 22.30 -30.82
C LEU A 23 -7.52 21.05 -30.44
N GLU A 24 -6.92 20.35 -31.40
CA GLU A 24 -6.04 19.20 -31.14
C GLU A 24 -4.79 19.63 -30.37
N VAL A 25 -4.14 20.73 -30.78
CA VAL A 25 -2.99 21.29 -30.07
C VAL A 25 -3.35 21.73 -28.65
N GLU A 26 -4.52 22.36 -28.47
CA GLU A 26 -4.99 22.80 -27.15
C GLU A 26 -5.34 21.61 -26.24
N LEU A 27 -5.94 20.56 -26.81
CA LEU A 27 -6.21 19.31 -26.10
C LEU A 27 -4.93 18.61 -25.66
N ASP A 28 -3.90 18.55 -26.51
CA ASP A 28 -2.61 17.96 -26.16
C ASP A 28 -1.84 18.80 -25.14
N ALA A 29 -1.93 20.12 -25.20
CA ALA A 29 -1.39 21.02 -24.18
C ALA A 29 -2.09 20.82 -22.81
N LEU A 30 -3.42 20.65 -22.79
CA LEU A 30 -4.16 20.37 -21.55
C LEU A 30 -3.84 18.96 -21.01
N LYS A 31 -3.78 17.94 -21.87
CA LYS A 31 -3.40 16.58 -21.47
C LYS A 31 -1.97 16.51 -20.94
N SER A 32 -1.03 17.22 -21.56
CA SER A 32 0.36 17.28 -21.09
C SER A 32 0.52 18.06 -19.78
N LYS A 33 -0.30 19.09 -19.58
CA LYS A 33 -0.38 19.81 -18.30
C LYS A 33 -0.84 18.90 -17.16
N ASN A 34 -1.87 18.07 -17.39
CA ASN A 34 -2.31 17.06 -16.41
C ASN A 34 -1.28 15.95 -16.18
N LYS A 35 -0.47 15.60 -17.19
CA LYS A 35 0.60 14.60 -17.03
C LYS A 35 1.79 15.09 -16.21
N SER A 36 1.90 16.40 -15.99
CA SER A 36 3.02 17.03 -15.30
C SER A 36 2.61 17.63 -13.96
N GLU A 37 1.39 17.33 -13.48
CA GLU A 37 0.91 17.79 -12.18
C GLU A 37 1.70 17.09 -11.07
N PRO A 38 2.42 17.82 -10.19
CA PRO A 38 3.12 17.23 -9.06
C PRO A 38 2.12 16.61 -8.07
N ILE A 39 2.46 15.44 -7.53
CA ILE A 39 1.65 14.77 -6.50
C ILE A 39 2.18 15.14 -5.13
N ALA A 40 1.31 15.71 -4.29
CA ALA A 40 1.64 16.06 -2.92
C ALA A 40 1.54 14.84 -2.00
N ILE A 41 2.58 14.62 -1.17
CA ILE A 41 2.52 13.69 -0.05
C ILE A 41 2.05 14.48 1.16
N ILE A 42 0.80 14.26 1.58
CA ILE A 42 0.13 15.07 2.61
C ILE A 42 0.07 14.39 3.99
N GLY A 43 0.32 13.09 4.06
CA GLY A 43 0.33 12.32 5.29
C GLY A 43 1.12 11.03 5.12
N MET A 44 1.69 10.53 6.20
CA MET A 44 2.48 9.30 6.24
C MET A 44 2.43 8.68 7.63
N SER A 45 2.41 7.36 7.69
CA SER A 45 2.63 6.57 8.90
C SER A 45 3.42 5.30 8.54
N CYS A 46 4.04 4.65 9.51
CA CYS A 46 4.86 3.47 9.28
C CYS A 46 5.04 2.62 10.53
N ARG A 47 5.32 1.33 10.32
CA ARG A 47 5.85 0.42 11.34
C ARG A 47 7.15 -0.18 10.82
N PHE A 48 8.24 -0.02 11.56
CA PHE A 48 9.56 -0.54 11.20
C PHE A 48 10.23 -1.25 12.38
N PRO A 49 11.30 -2.04 12.14
CA PRO A 49 12.12 -2.60 13.20
C PRO A 49 12.69 -1.53 14.15
N GLY A 50 13.10 -1.95 15.36
CA GLY A 50 13.64 -1.04 16.36
C GLY A 50 12.59 -0.29 17.17
N GLY A 51 11.34 -0.78 17.19
CA GLY A 51 10.23 -0.14 17.91
C GLY A 51 9.72 1.13 17.23
N VAL A 52 9.98 1.30 15.94
CA VAL A 52 9.54 2.46 15.18
C VAL A 52 8.07 2.32 14.82
N ASP A 53 7.25 3.21 15.36
CA ASP A 53 5.81 3.25 15.17
C ASP A 53 5.31 4.49 14.41
N SER A 54 6.21 5.41 14.06
CA SER A 54 5.88 6.70 13.49
C SER A 54 7.01 7.25 12.61
N PRO A 55 6.71 8.17 11.66
CA PRO A 55 7.74 8.83 10.85
C PRO A 55 8.77 9.58 11.68
N GLU A 56 8.35 10.17 12.81
CA GLU A 56 9.25 10.85 13.74
C GLU A 56 10.22 9.86 14.41
N ALA A 57 9.72 8.73 14.92
CA ALA A 57 10.56 7.69 15.50
C ALA A 57 11.52 7.10 14.46
N PHE A 58 11.06 6.92 13.22
CA PHE A 58 11.91 6.45 12.13
C PHE A 58 13.03 7.44 11.83
N TRP A 59 12.71 8.73 11.76
CA TRP A 59 13.71 9.77 11.53
C TRP A 59 14.73 9.83 12.66
N GLN A 60 14.31 9.69 13.92
CA GLN A 60 15.22 9.65 15.06
C GLN A 60 16.20 8.48 14.96
N LEU A 61 15.71 7.28 14.63
CA LEU A 61 16.53 6.08 14.44
C LEU A 61 17.60 6.29 13.36
N LEU A 62 17.22 6.89 12.22
CA LEU A 62 18.14 7.22 11.14
C LEU A 62 19.17 8.29 11.53
N ASN A 63 18.70 9.36 12.19
CA ASN A 63 19.54 10.47 12.64
C ASN A 63 20.60 10.00 13.65
N ASP A 64 20.23 9.08 14.52
CA ASP A 64 21.12 8.53 15.55
C ASP A 64 22.03 7.40 15.01
N GLY A 65 21.80 6.95 13.77
CA GLY A 65 22.59 5.90 13.13
C GLY A 65 22.44 4.53 13.80
N VAL A 66 21.26 4.25 14.37
CA VAL A 66 21.00 3.01 15.11
C VAL A 66 20.73 1.85 14.16
N ASP A 67 21.42 0.73 14.36
CA ASP A 67 21.10 -0.53 13.70
C ASP A 67 19.96 -1.24 14.44
N ALA A 68 18.84 -1.45 13.74
CA ALA A 68 17.62 -2.05 14.28
C ALA A 68 17.54 -3.56 14.08
N ILE A 69 18.60 -4.19 13.55
CA ILE A 69 18.68 -5.62 13.35
C ILE A 69 18.88 -6.33 14.69
N THR A 70 18.09 -7.38 14.93
CA THR A 70 18.15 -8.19 16.14
C THR A 70 18.18 -9.67 15.80
N GLU A 71 18.60 -10.51 16.75
CA GLU A 71 18.39 -11.95 16.61
C GLU A 71 16.90 -12.28 16.48
N VAL A 72 16.55 -13.35 15.76
CA VAL A 72 15.17 -13.82 15.66
C VAL A 72 14.54 -14.01 17.05
N PRO A 73 13.43 -13.30 17.36
CA PRO A 73 12.77 -13.45 18.66
C PRO A 73 12.20 -14.87 18.83
N LEU A 74 12.36 -15.45 20.02
CA LEU A 74 11.84 -16.80 20.34
C LEU A 74 10.32 -16.93 20.14
N LYS A 75 9.57 -15.83 20.27
CA LYS A 75 8.12 -15.78 20.00
C LYS A 75 7.79 -16.03 18.51
N ARG A 76 8.75 -15.82 17.60
CA ARG A 76 8.60 -16.08 16.16
C ARG A 76 8.88 -17.54 15.85
N TRP A 77 10.11 -17.96 16.06
CA TRP A 77 10.55 -19.36 16.01
C TRP A 77 11.90 -19.50 16.71
N ASN A 78 12.29 -20.72 17.06
CA ASN A 78 13.61 -20.98 17.64
C ASN A 78 14.66 -21.08 16.53
N ILE A 79 15.46 -20.03 16.34
CA ILE A 79 16.49 -19.94 15.29
C ILE A 79 17.57 -21.03 15.40
N ASN A 80 17.83 -21.56 16.60
CA ASN A 80 18.82 -22.63 16.79
C ASN A 80 18.45 -23.92 16.06
N ASN A 81 17.17 -24.14 15.74
CA ASN A 81 16.73 -25.31 14.99
C ASN A 81 17.05 -25.20 13.48
N TYR A 82 17.21 -23.97 12.98
CA TYR A 82 17.27 -23.67 11.55
C TYR A 82 18.59 -23.00 11.11
N TYR A 83 19.39 -22.49 12.04
CA TYR A 83 20.66 -21.85 11.73
C TYR A 83 21.73 -22.86 11.31
N ASP A 84 22.43 -22.56 10.21
CA ASP A 84 23.68 -23.20 9.79
C ASP A 84 24.51 -22.17 9.01
N PRO A 85 25.79 -21.91 9.37
CA PRO A 85 26.62 -20.94 8.66
C PRO A 85 26.95 -21.35 7.22
N ASP A 86 26.78 -22.62 6.83
CA ASP A 86 26.97 -23.09 5.46
C ASP A 86 25.80 -22.63 4.55
N PRO A 87 26.05 -21.77 3.54
CA PRO A 87 24.98 -21.29 2.64
C PRO A 87 24.40 -22.42 1.76
N ASP A 88 25.11 -23.53 1.60
CA ASP A 88 24.66 -24.68 0.80
C ASP A 88 23.88 -25.72 1.64
N ALA A 89 23.77 -25.51 2.96
CA ALA A 89 23.06 -26.43 3.84
C ALA A 89 21.54 -26.43 3.54
N PRO A 90 20.96 -27.57 3.13
CA PRO A 90 19.56 -27.62 2.71
C PRO A 90 18.60 -27.40 3.87
N GLY A 91 17.65 -26.47 3.70
CA GLY A 91 16.63 -26.16 4.70
C GLY A 91 17.13 -25.39 5.92
N LYS A 92 18.32 -24.76 5.81
CA LYS A 92 18.92 -23.94 6.85
C LYS A 92 18.95 -22.45 6.49
N ILE A 93 19.15 -21.62 7.50
CA ILE A 93 19.25 -20.16 7.40
C ILE A 93 20.68 -19.77 7.79
N CYS A 94 21.36 -19.01 6.92
CA CYS A 94 22.76 -18.60 7.12
C CYS A 94 22.96 -17.41 8.06
N THR A 95 21.88 -16.76 8.51
CA THR A 95 21.89 -15.64 9.45
C THR A 95 20.99 -15.93 10.64
N ARG A 96 21.35 -15.39 11.81
CA ARG A 96 20.52 -15.37 13.01
C ARG A 96 19.79 -14.04 13.19
N ASP A 97 20.23 -13.02 12.46
CA ASP A 97 19.86 -11.64 12.66
C ASP A 97 18.95 -11.16 11.53
N SER A 98 17.89 -10.43 11.90
CA SER A 98 16.91 -9.86 10.98
C SER A 98 16.14 -8.70 11.62
N GLY A 99 15.47 -7.90 10.81
CA GLY A 99 14.62 -6.80 11.28
C GLY A 99 13.19 -7.29 11.58
N PHE A 100 12.77 -7.20 12.83
CA PHE A 100 11.40 -7.56 13.24
C PHE A 100 10.62 -6.35 13.73
N ILE A 101 9.36 -6.27 13.31
CA ILE A 101 8.39 -5.33 13.86
C ILE A 101 7.85 -5.91 15.18
N SER A 102 7.70 -5.04 16.19
CA SER A 102 7.13 -5.38 17.50
C SER A 102 5.62 -5.57 17.43
N GLU A 103 5.06 -6.36 18.35
CA GLU A 103 3.60 -6.46 18.60
C GLU A 103 2.71 -6.73 17.36
N ILE A 104 3.17 -7.55 16.40
CA ILE A 104 2.37 -7.88 15.20
C ILE A 104 1.05 -8.61 15.47
N ASP A 105 0.89 -9.15 16.67
CA ASP A 105 -0.32 -9.82 17.14
C ASP A 105 -1.31 -8.86 17.81
N GLY A 106 -0.88 -7.65 18.14
CA GLY A 106 -1.73 -6.57 18.62
C GLY A 106 -2.59 -5.99 17.48
N PHE A 107 -3.87 -5.76 17.77
CA PHE A 107 -4.81 -5.12 16.85
C PHE A 107 -6.08 -4.65 17.58
N ASP A 108 -6.46 -3.39 17.41
CA ASP A 108 -7.72 -2.85 17.96
C ASP A 108 -8.92 -3.24 17.08
N ALA A 109 -9.35 -4.50 17.17
CA ALA A 109 -10.44 -5.01 16.35
C ALA A 109 -11.77 -4.24 16.52
N PRO A 110 -12.21 -3.89 17.76
CA PRO A 110 -13.43 -3.12 17.97
C PRO A 110 -13.44 -1.76 17.27
N PHE A 111 -12.29 -1.07 17.22
CA PHE A 111 -12.17 0.21 16.51
C PHE A 111 -12.53 0.10 15.02
N PHE A 112 -12.06 -0.98 14.36
CA PHE A 112 -12.35 -1.26 12.95
C PHE A 112 -13.66 -2.03 12.73
N GLY A 113 -14.46 -2.25 13.78
CA GLY A 113 -15.71 -3.01 13.69
C GLY A 113 -15.52 -4.51 13.41
N ILE A 114 -14.33 -5.04 13.67
CA ILE A 114 -13.97 -6.44 13.41
C ILE A 114 -14.21 -7.27 14.67
N SER A 115 -14.90 -8.40 14.52
CA SER A 115 -15.17 -9.29 15.67
C SER A 115 -13.88 -9.99 16.15
N PRO A 116 -13.73 -10.32 17.44
CA PRO A 116 -12.56 -11.04 17.94
C PRO A 116 -12.28 -12.36 17.20
N ARG A 117 -13.34 -13.06 16.76
CA ARG A 117 -13.24 -14.31 15.99
C ARG A 117 -12.66 -14.08 14.59
N GLU A 118 -13.05 -12.99 13.94
CA GLU A 118 -12.54 -12.60 12.63
C GLU A 118 -11.10 -12.09 12.74
N ALA A 119 -10.83 -11.22 13.72
CA ALA A 119 -9.51 -10.67 13.99
C ALA A 119 -8.45 -11.78 14.14
N HIS A 120 -8.77 -12.89 14.82
CA HIS A 120 -7.88 -14.04 14.96
C HIS A 120 -7.47 -14.67 13.62
N SER A 121 -8.35 -14.64 12.62
CA SER A 121 -8.09 -15.25 11.30
C SER A 121 -7.51 -14.25 10.28
N LEU A 122 -7.41 -12.97 10.66
CA LEU A 122 -6.98 -11.88 9.79
C LEU A 122 -5.46 -11.85 9.72
N ASP A 123 -4.86 -11.82 8.52
CA ASP A 123 -3.41 -11.72 8.34
C ASP A 123 -2.88 -10.47 9.08
N PRO A 124 -1.82 -10.59 9.91
CA PRO A 124 -1.14 -9.45 10.52
C PRO A 124 -0.81 -8.31 9.54
N GLN A 125 -0.54 -8.60 8.27
CA GLN A 125 -0.35 -7.56 7.25
C GLN A 125 -1.58 -6.67 7.07
N GLN A 126 -2.79 -7.26 7.06
CA GLN A 126 -4.03 -6.51 6.92
C GLN A 126 -4.34 -5.69 8.18
N ARG A 127 -4.05 -6.25 9.36
CA ARG A 127 -4.19 -5.54 10.65
C ARG A 127 -3.33 -4.28 10.70
N LEU A 128 -2.04 -4.43 10.40
CA LEU A 128 -1.10 -3.31 10.36
C LEU A 128 -1.48 -2.28 9.29
N LEU A 129 -1.94 -2.74 8.13
CA LEU A 129 -2.40 -1.85 7.06
C LEU A 129 -3.57 -0.97 7.51
N LEU A 130 -4.54 -1.53 8.24
CA LEU A 130 -5.69 -0.77 8.76
C LEU A 130 -5.25 0.35 9.71
N GLU A 131 -4.39 0.03 10.68
CA GLU A 131 -3.85 1.00 11.63
C GLU A 131 -3.02 2.09 10.95
N VAL A 132 -2.03 1.68 10.14
CA VAL A 132 -1.10 2.61 9.47
C VAL A 132 -1.83 3.52 8.46
N SER A 133 -2.83 3.00 7.76
CA SER A 133 -3.63 3.80 6.82
C SER A 133 -4.47 4.83 7.56
N TRP A 134 -5.09 4.43 8.68
CA TRP A 134 -5.86 5.35 9.51
C TRP A 134 -5.00 6.50 10.05
N GLU A 135 -3.84 6.18 10.62
CA GLU A 135 -2.89 7.17 11.13
C GLU A 135 -2.38 8.10 10.03
N ALA A 136 -2.11 7.58 8.83
CA ALA A 136 -1.68 8.41 7.71
C ALA A 136 -2.74 9.44 7.31
N ILE A 137 -4.03 9.06 7.35
CA ILE A 137 -5.17 9.96 7.09
C ILE A 137 -5.28 11.01 8.20
N GLU A 138 -5.20 10.60 9.47
CA GLU A 138 -5.24 11.54 10.61
C GLU A 138 -4.09 12.54 10.57
N ARG A 139 -2.87 12.08 10.24
CA ARG A 139 -1.69 12.94 10.11
C ARG A 139 -1.75 13.87 8.90
N ALA A 140 -2.56 13.54 7.89
CA ALA A 140 -2.91 14.46 6.81
C ALA A 140 -3.93 15.53 7.24
N ASN A 141 -4.40 15.52 8.50
CA ASN A 141 -5.48 16.36 9.02
C ASN A 141 -6.78 16.20 8.24
N ILE A 142 -7.06 15.00 7.74
CA ILE A 142 -8.31 14.67 7.06
C ILE A 142 -9.21 13.92 8.04
N VAL A 143 -10.47 14.34 8.15
CA VAL A 143 -11.48 13.59 8.92
C VAL A 143 -11.89 12.36 8.10
N PRO A 144 -11.71 11.12 8.60
CA PRO A 144 -11.97 9.90 7.81
C PRO A 144 -13.39 9.81 7.23
N ASP A 145 -14.39 10.34 7.94
CA ASP A 145 -15.78 10.38 7.46
C ASP A 145 -15.97 11.18 6.15
N GLN A 146 -15.07 12.13 5.86
CA GLN A 146 -15.10 12.89 4.61
C GLN A 146 -14.61 12.07 3.41
N LEU A 147 -13.87 10.99 3.66
CA LEU A 147 -13.42 10.06 2.62
C LEU A 147 -14.47 9.00 2.30
N LEU A 148 -15.47 8.79 3.16
CA LEU A 148 -16.57 7.88 2.88
C LEU A 148 -17.31 8.31 1.61
N ASN A 149 -17.49 7.37 0.68
CA ASN A 149 -18.09 7.60 -0.64
C ASN A 149 -17.31 8.56 -1.57
N SER A 150 -16.06 8.88 -1.25
CA SER A 150 -15.17 9.62 -2.14
C SER A 150 -14.53 8.71 -3.20
N LEU A 151 -14.01 9.29 -4.28
CA LEU A 151 -13.23 8.59 -5.30
C LEU A 151 -11.76 8.44 -4.86
N THR A 152 -11.53 7.86 -3.69
CA THR A 152 -10.18 7.62 -3.15
C THR A 152 -9.67 6.25 -3.59
N GLY A 153 -8.54 6.22 -4.30
CA GLY A 153 -7.87 4.98 -4.70
C GLY A 153 -6.92 4.47 -3.63
N VAL A 154 -6.83 3.14 -3.50
CA VAL A 154 -5.90 2.46 -2.58
C VAL A 154 -4.98 1.57 -3.40
N PHE A 155 -3.66 1.80 -3.29
CA PHE A 155 -2.64 1.07 -4.01
C PHE A 155 -1.61 0.52 -3.02
N ILE A 156 -1.56 -0.80 -2.85
CA ILE A 156 -0.75 -1.46 -1.82
C ILE A 156 0.07 -2.58 -2.45
N GLY A 157 1.36 -2.65 -2.09
CA GLY A 157 2.18 -3.83 -2.33
C GLY A 157 2.03 -4.79 -1.17
N ILE A 158 1.23 -5.84 -1.34
CA ILE A 158 1.05 -6.92 -0.36
C ILE A 158 1.30 -8.26 -1.04
N GLY A 159 2.06 -9.13 -0.39
CA GLY A 159 2.46 -10.44 -0.89
C GLY A 159 2.08 -11.53 0.09
N GLY A 160 1.94 -12.76 -0.42
CA GLY A 160 1.48 -13.92 0.35
C GLY A 160 2.19 -14.05 1.70
N SER A 161 1.37 -14.14 2.76
CA SER A 161 1.82 -14.43 4.13
C SER A 161 1.69 -15.92 4.41
N ASP A 162 2.60 -16.45 5.20
CA ASP A 162 2.53 -17.83 5.71
C ASP A 162 1.41 -18.01 6.77
N TYR A 163 0.72 -16.94 7.16
CA TYR A 163 -0.29 -16.97 8.22
C TYR A 163 -1.43 -17.97 7.92
N LEU A 164 -1.92 -18.03 6.68
CA LEU A 164 -2.96 -19.00 6.32
C LEU A 164 -2.46 -20.45 6.42
N ASN A 165 -1.20 -20.72 6.06
CA ASN A 165 -0.61 -22.05 6.21
C ASN A 165 -0.46 -22.44 7.68
N GLN A 166 -0.07 -21.48 8.53
CA GLN A 166 0.03 -21.67 9.98
C GLN A 166 -1.35 -21.98 10.58
N LEU A 167 -2.39 -21.22 10.21
CA LEU A 167 -3.77 -21.50 10.62
C LEU A 167 -4.20 -22.90 10.20
N ALA A 168 -3.96 -23.29 8.94
CA ALA A 168 -4.32 -24.61 8.42
C ALA A 168 -3.60 -25.77 9.12
N THR A 169 -2.42 -25.52 9.70
CA THR A 169 -1.66 -26.54 10.43
C THR A 169 -2.18 -26.73 11.86
N CYS A 170 -2.77 -25.69 12.45
CA CYS A 170 -3.17 -25.68 13.86
C CYS A 170 -4.69 -25.81 14.09
N GLU A 171 -5.52 -25.53 13.09
CA GLU A 171 -6.97 -25.38 13.27
C GLU A 171 -7.79 -25.96 12.10
N ILE A 172 -9.08 -26.23 12.36
CA ILE A 172 -10.06 -26.58 11.32
C ILE A 172 -10.47 -25.29 10.59
N PRO A 173 -10.63 -25.29 9.24
CA PRO A 173 -11.01 -24.11 8.47
C PRO A 173 -12.27 -23.41 8.98
N LYS A 174 -12.24 -22.07 9.01
CA LYS A 174 -13.36 -21.20 9.46
C LYS A 174 -13.74 -20.19 8.36
N ALA A 175 -14.94 -19.63 8.50
CA ALA A 175 -15.55 -18.75 7.49
C ALA A 175 -14.68 -17.53 7.08
N TYR A 176 -13.91 -16.95 8.01
CA TYR A 176 -13.13 -15.73 7.77
C TYR A 176 -11.73 -15.97 7.20
N TRP A 177 -11.31 -17.22 7.01
CA TRP A 177 -9.94 -17.52 6.55
C TRP A 177 -9.69 -17.00 5.14
N GLY A 178 -10.69 -17.11 4.26
CA GLY A 178 -10.57 -16.65 2.87
C GLY A 178 -10.41 -15.13 2.79
N THR A 179 -11.36 -14.38 3.35
CA THR A 179 -11.34 -12.91 3.30
C THR A 179 -10.18 -12.31 4.10
N GLY A 180 -9.82 -12.92 5.23
CA GLY A 180 -8.77 -12.41 6.10
C GLY A 180 -7.34 -12.66 5.63
N ASN A 181 -7.13 -13.48 4.60
CA ASN A 181 -5.79 -13.81 4.08
C ASN A 181 -5.65 -13.61 2.57
N ALA A 182 -6.74 -13.29 1.86
CA ALA A 182 -6.65 -12.93 0.45
C ALA A 182 -5.91 -11.59 0.30
N PRO A 183 -4.94 -11.48 -0.64
CA PRO A 183 -4.22 -10.22 -0.88
C PRO A 183 -5.11 -9.15 -1.53
N SER A 184 -6.25 -9.56 -2.08
CA SER A 184 -7.31 -8.71 -2.61
C SER A 184 -8.62 -9.48 -2.55
N ALA A 185 -9.69 -8.80 -2.15
CA ALA A 185 -11.05 -9.27 -2.30
C ALA A 185 -11.81 -8.25 -3.15
N ALA A 186 -12.35 -8.71 -4.28
CA ALA A 186 -13.23 -7.92 -5.15
C ALA A 186 -14.67 -8.43 -5.02
#